data_AF-A0A926YVH5-F1
#
_entry.id   AF-A0A926YVH5-F1
#
_cell.length_a   1.000
_cell.length_b   1.000
_cell.length_c   1.000
_cell.angle_alpha   90.00
_cell.angle_beta   90.00
_cell.angle_gamma   90.00
#
_symmetry.space_group_name_H-M   'P 1'
#
loop_
_entity.id
_entity.type
_entity.pdbx_description
1 polymer ?
#
loop_
_entity_poly.entity_id
_entity_poly.type
_entity_poly.pdbx_seq_one_letter_code
_entity_poly.pdbx_strand_id
1 'polypeptide(L)' 'MTPATYSRFIRFLREDLAISDSSIAIAQRQGQDPGLLPMILWQYGLVTIDQLDKIFDWLESA' A
#
# COMPACT_ATOMS: atom_id res chain seq x y z
N MET A 1 -1.80 -17.18 4.56
CA MET A 1 -0.69 -17.24 3.58
C MET A 1 -1.27 -17.39 2.17
N THR A 2 -1.64 -16.29 1.53
CA THR A 2 -1.78 -16.23 0.07
C THR A 2 -0.84 -15.13 -0.42
N PRO A 3 0.42 -15.46 -0.78
CA PRO A 3 1.37 -14.48 -1.29
C PRO A 3 0.85 -13.70 -2.52
N ALA A 4 -0.18 -14.22 -3.19
CA ALA A 4 -0.84 -13.60 -4.33
C ALA A 4 -1.51 -12.25 -4.00
N THR A 5 -2.15 -12.10 -2.82
CA THR A 5 -2.89 -10.87 -2.47
C THR A 5 -1.92 -9.71 -2.28
N TYR A 6 -0.80 -9.95 -1.61
CA TYR A 6 0.24 -8.94 -1.39
C TYR A 6 0.91 -8.49 -2.70
N SER A 7 1.24 -9.42 -3.60
CA SER A 7 1.78 -9.04 -4.91
C SER A 7 0.81 -8.20 -5.75
N ARG A 8 -0.50 -8.47 -5.63
CA ARG A 8 -1.55 -7.70 -6.32
C ARG A 8 -1.71 -6.31 -5.72
N PHE A 9 -1.56 -6.20 -4.40
CA PHE A 9 -1.59 -4.94 -3.67
C PHE A 9 -0.44 -4.00 -4.06
N ILE A 10 0.78 -4.54 -4.10
CA ILE A 10 1.97 -3.79 -4.53
C ILE A 10 1.81 -3.30 -5.98
N ARG A 11 1.19 -4.12 -6.83
CA ARG A 11 0.92 -3.75 -8.22
C ARG A 11 -0.13 -2.64 -8.31
N PHE A 12 -1.20 -2.71 -7.52
CA PHE A 12 -2.20 -1.63 -7.42
C PHE A 12 -1.57 -0.31 -6.95
N LEU A 13 -0.73 -0.34 -5.91
CA LEU A 13 -0.01 0.84 -5.43
C LEU A 13 0.88 1.48 -6.51
N ARG A 14 1.52 0.66 -7.35
CA ARG A 14 2.40 1.16 -8.41
C ARG A 14 1.64 1.63 -9.64
N GLU A 15 0.66 0.87 -10.12
CA GLU A 15 -0.05 1.14 -11.38
C GLU A 15 -1.21 2.12 -11.20
N ASP A 16 -2.03 1.91 -10.16
CA ASP A 16 -3.26 2.69 -9.93
C ASP A 16 -2.96 3.98 -9.16
N LEU A 17 -2.12 3.88 -8.13
CA LEU A 17 -1.74 5.03 -7.29
C LEU A 17 -0.45 5.76 -7.73
N ALA A 18 0.22 5.26 -8.78
CA ALA A 18 1.48 5.81 -9.28
C ALA A 18 2.58 5.96 -8.21
N ILE A 19 2.56 5.12 -7.17
CA ILE A 19 3.54 5.18 -6.09
C ILE A 19 4.87 4.62 -6.58
N SER A 20 5.94 5.35 -6.30
CA SER A 20 7.31 4.94 -6.63
C SER A 20 7.72 3.68 -5.86
N ASP A 21 8.47 2.80 -6.51
CA ASP A 21 8.96 1.56 -5.88
C ASP A 21 9.77 1.83 -4.60
N SER A 22 10.53 2.92 -4.57
CA SER A 22 11.29 3.38 -3.40
C SER A 22 10.39 3.61 -2.19
N SER A 23 9.23 4.23 -2.41
CA SER A 23 8.23 4.57 -1.39
C SER A 23 7.57 3.30 -0.85
N ILE A 24 7.23 2.37 -1.74
CA ILE A 24 6.72 1.05 -1.39
C ILE A 24 7.78 0.28 -0.58
N ALA A 25 9.04 0.26 -1.02
CA ALA A 25 10.13 -0.45 -0.35
C ALA A 25 10.39 0.07 1.08
N ILE A 26 10.23 1.38 1.32
CA ILE A 26 10.29 1.96 2.66
C ILE A 26 9.13 1.40 3.51
N ALA A 27 7.91 1.47 3.00
CA ALA A 27 6.74 0.95 3.71
C ALA A 27 6.85 -0.56 3.99
N GLN A 28 7.36 -1.37 3.07
CA GLN A 28 7.56 -2.81 3.27
C GLN A 28 8.60 -3.14 4.34
N ARG A 29 9.68 -2.34 4.43
CA ARG A 29 10.72 -2.55 5.45
C ARG A 29 10.23 -2.19 6.84
N GLN A 30 9.30 -1.25 6.93
CA GLN A 30 8.80 -0.69 8.18
C GLN A 30 7.54 -1.41 8.69
N GLY A 31 6.67 -1.82 7.76
CA GLY A 31 5.42 -2.52 8.03
C GLY A 31 5.52 -3.99 7.65
N GLN A 32 5.87 -4.84 8.62
CA GLN A 32 5.71 -6.29 8.48
C GLN A 32 4.24 -6.71 8.49
N ASP A 33 3.36 -5.84 8.99
CA ASP A 33 1.92 -6.07 9.07
C ASP A 33 1.17 -5.33 7.96
N PRO A 34 0.38 -6.03 7.12
CA PRO A 34 -0.31 -5.41 5.99
C PRO A 34 -1.30 -4.30 6.38
N GLY A 35 -1.79 -4.29 7.62
CA GLY A 35 -2.63 -3.20 8.13
C GLY A 35 -1.87 -1.89 8.43
N LEU A 36 -0.55 -1.96 8.62
CA LEU A 36 0.29 -0.79 8.87
C LEU A 36 0.82 -0.15 7.59
N LEU A 37 0.87 -0.89 6.47
CA LEU A 37 1.38 -0.37 5.20
C LEU A 37 0.67 0.91 4.72
N PRO A 38 -0.67 1.00 4.71
CA PRO A 38 -1.40 2.19 4.27
C PRO A 38 -1.10 3.40 5.18
N MET A 39 -1.07 3.19 6.50
CA MET A 39 -0.79 4.24 7.47
C MET A 39 0.64 4.77 7.34
N ILE A 40 1.62 3.90 7.08
CA ILE A 40 3.01 4.31 6.85
C ILE A 40 3.13 5.11 5.56
N LEU A 41 2.50 4.67 4.46
CA LEU A 41 2.48 5.44 3.22
C LEU A 41 1.92 6.85 3.44
N TRP A 42 0.84 6.97 4.21
CA TRP A 42 0.25 8.27 4.53
C TRP A 42 1.14 9.11 5.45
N GLN A 43 1.73 8.51 6.48
CA GLN A 43 2.60 9.19 7.43
C GLN A 43 3.85 9.79 6.76
N TYR A 44 4.36 9.14 5.70
CA TYR A 44 5.47 9.64 4.89
C TYR A 44 5.02 10.66 3.82
N GLY A 45 3.72 10.96 3.72
CA GLY A 45 3.17 11.86 2.70
C GLY A 45 3.26 11.29 1.29
N LEU A 46 3.38 9.97 1.16
CA LEU A 46 3.49 9.27 -0.12
C LEU A 46 2.12 9.05 -0.78
N VAL A 47 1.05 9.09 0.03
CA VAL A 47 -0.34 9.00 -0.40
C VAL A 47 -1.17 10.09 0.27
N THR A 48 -2.20 10.55 -0.43
CA THR A 48 -3.21 11.47 0.12
C THR A 48 -4.31 10.68 0.83
N ILE A 49 -5.21 11.37 1.56
CA ILE A 49 -6.37 10.72 2.19
C ILE A 49 -7.25 9.99 1.17
N ASP A 50 -7.47 10.57 -0.02
CA ASP A 50 -8.25 9.93 -1.09
C ASP A 50 -7.63 8.61 -1.55
N GLN A 51 -6.31 8.62 -1.71
CA GLN A 51 -5.53 7.45 -2.09
C GLN A 51 -5.51 6.41 -0.96
N LEU A 52 -5.39 6.86 0.28
CA LEU A 52 -5.48 6.01 1.47
C LEU A 52 -6.83 5.29 1.53
N ASP A 53 -7.93 6.00 1.27
CA ASP A 53 -9.28 5.43 1.26
C ASP A 53 -9.42 4.31 0.21
N LYS A 54 -8.93 4.53 -1.01
CA LYS A 54 -8.87 3.50 -2.07
C LYS A 54 -8.03 2.28 -1.71
N ILE A 55 -6.93 2.49 -0.99
CA ILE A 55 -6.08 1.40 -0.50
C ILE A 55 -6.86 0.54 0.51
N PHE A 56 -7.61 1.17 1.42
CA PHE A 56 -8.45 0.45 2.40
C PHE A 56 -9.62 -0.27 1.73
N ASP A 57 -10.34 0.38 0.82
CA ASP A 57 -11.42 -0.22 0.03
C ASP A 57 -10.93 -1.46 -0.75
N TRP A 58 -9.76 -1.35 -1.38
CA TRP A 58 -9.13 -2.46 -2.07
C TRP A 58 -8.76 -3.61 -1.12
N LEU A 59 -8.24 -3.30 0.08
CA LEU A 59 -7.88 -4.29 1.10
C LEU A 59 -9.10 -5.01 1.68
N GLU A 60 -10.25 -4.34 1.80
CA GLU A 60 -11.50 -4.96 2.24
C GLU A 60 -12.16 -5.81 1.14
N SER A 61 -11.96 -5.46 -0.13
CA SER A 61 -12.56 -6.16 -1.27
C SER A 61 -11.74 -7.37 -1.78
N ALA A 62 -10.50 -7.59 -1.31
CA ALA A 62 -9.57 -8.61 -1.83
C ALA A 62 -9.48 -9.89 -0.97
#